data_AF-A0A353U246-F1
#
_entry.id   AF-A0A353U246-F1
#
_cell.length_a   1.000
_cell.length_b   1.000
_cell.length_c   1.000
_cell.angle_alpha   90.00
_cell.angle_beta   90.00
_cell.angle_gamma   90.00
#
_symmetry.space_group_name_H-M   'P 1'
#
loop_
_entity.id
_entity.type
_entity.pdbx_description
1 polymer ?
#
loop_
_entity_poly.entity_id
_entity_poly.type
_entity_poly.pdbx_seq_one_letter_code
_entity_poly.pdbx_strand_id
1 'polypeptide(L)' 'MEIEIFENKKELARYFGDMLVDIARSKERVYIALSGGSTPKVIFDILAEEYKHKIDWKSLVFFWGDER' A
#
# COMPACT_ATOMS: atom_id res chain seq x y z
N MET A 1 -3.19 -19.97 5.21
CA MET A 1 -3.05 -18.66 5.87
C MET A 1 -1.57 -18.38 5.88
N GLU A 2 -1.12 -17.41 5.10
CA GLU A 2 0.27 -16.95 5.10
C GLU A 2 0.41 -15.86 6.17
N ILE A 3 1.49 -15.92 6.95
CA ILE A 3 1.77 -14.97 8.01
C ILE A 3 3.16 -14.41 7.76
N GLU A 4 3.20 -13.10 7.50
CA GLU A 4 4.45 -12.35 7.40
C GLU A 4 4.67 -11.60 8.72
N ILE A 5 5.85 -11.78 9.32
CA ILE A 5 6.23 -11.16 10.59
C ILE A 5 7.37 -10.18 10.31
N PHE A 6 7.17 -8.93 10.72
CA PHE A 6 8.13 -7.84 10.56
C PHE A 6 8.58 -7.33 11.92
N GLU A 7 9.81 -6.84 12.02
CA GLU A 7 10.33 -6.34 13.29
C GLU A 7 9.64 -5.04 13.70
N ASN A 8 9.20 -4.24 12.72
CA ASN A 8 8.59 -2.94 12.96
C ASN A 8 7.64 -2.51 11.84
N LYS A 9 6.86 -1.45 12.11
CA LYS A 9 5.86 -0.92 11.17
C LYS A 9 6.46 -0.39 9.86
N LYS A 10 7.72 0.08 9.86
CA LYS A 10 8.37 0.62 8.65
C LYS A 10 8.73 -0.51 7.69
N GLU A 11 9.22 -1.63 8.20
CA GLU A 11 9.50 -2.82 7.38
C GLU A 11 8.22 -3.38 6.75
N LEU A 12 7.15 -3.50 7.54
CA LEU A 12 5.83 -3.85 7.01
C LEU A 12 5.39 -2.89 5.90
N ALA A 13 5.54 -1.58 6.11
CA ALA A 13 5.15 -0.57 5.12
C ALA A 13 5.96 -0.67 3.82
N ARG A 14 7.27 -0.95 3.90
CA ARG A 14 8.12 -1.16 2.71
C ARG A 14 7.76 -2.44 1.99
N TYR A 15 7.56 -3.55 2.72
CA TYR A 15 7.08 -4.80 2.13
C TYR A 15 5.76 -4.59 1.38
N PHE A 16 4.81 -3.86 1.99
CA PHE A 16 3.55 -3.51 1.33
C PHE A 16 3.78 -2.64 0.09
N GLY A 17 4.70 -1.67 0.15
CA GLY A 17 5.06 -0.82 -0.98
C GLY A 17 5.65 -1.59 -2.16
N ASP A 18 6.57 -2.53 -1.89
CA ASP A 18 7.17 -3.39 -2.91
C ASP A 18 6.10 -4.29 -3.55
N MET A 19 5.25 -4.91 -2.73
CA MET A 19 4.11 -5.69 -3.21
C MET A 19 3.17 -4.85 -4.08
N LEU A 20 2.91 -3.60 -3.69
CA LEU A 20 2.02 -2.71 -4.44
C LEU A 20 2.62 -2.30 -5.79
N VAL A 21 3.94 -2.14 -5.89
CA VAL A 21 4.65 -1.93 -7.16
C VAL A 21 4.43 -3.10 -8.11
N ASP A 22 4.59 -4.33 -7.62
CA ASP A 22 4.43 -5.52 -8.45
C ASP A 22 2.98 -5.72 -8.90
N ILE A 23 2.03 -5.50 -7.99
CA ILE A 23 0.59 -5.55 -8.29
C ILE A 23 0.24 -4.50 -9.36
N ALA A 24 0.72 -3.25 -9.20
CA ALA A 24 0.44 -2.15 -10.12
C ALA A 24 0.99 -2.41 -11.54
N ARG A 25 2.04 -3.23 -11.67
CA ARG A 25 2.60 -3.65 -12.97
C ARG A 25 1.89 -4.86 -13.58
N SER A 26 1.28 -5.69 -12.75
CA SER A 26 0.68 -6.96 -13.17
C SER A 26 -0.68 -6.80 -13.89
N LYS A 27 -1.34 -5.65 -13.75
CA LYS A 27 -2.70 -5.40 -14.28
C LYS A 27 -2.84 -3.97 -14.77
N GLU A 28 -3.68 -3.77 -15.78
CA GLU A 28 -4.03 -2.42 -16.28
C GLU A 28 -4.72 -1.57 -15.21
N ARG A 29 -5.59 -2.19 -14.40
CA ARG A 29 -6.29 -1.52 -13.31
C ARG A 29 -6.45 -2.42 -12.08
N VAL A 30 -6.18 -1.85 -10.92
CA VAL A 30 -6.26 -2.49 -9.61
C VAL A 30 -7.13 -1.64 -8.70
N TYR A 31 -8.12 -2.27 -8.07
CA TYR A 31 -9.05 -1.61 -7.17
C TYR A 31 -8.71 -1.99 -5.73
N ILE A 32 -8.52 -0.98 -4.86
CA ILE A 32 -8.04 -1.16 -3.50
C ILE A 32 -8.97 -0.45 -2.54
N ALA A 33 -9.51 -1.18 -1.55
CA ALA A 33 -10.23 -0.59 -0.43
C ALA A 33 -9.24 -0.27 0.70
N LEU A 34 -9.14 1.00 1.06
CA LEU A 34 -8.28 1.53 2.11
C LEU A 34 -9.02 1.51 3.45
N SER A 35 -8.30 1.14 4.50
CA SER A 35 -8.73 1.32 5.88
C SER A 35 -8.09 2.58 6.48
N GLY A 36 -8.76 3.16 7.47
CA GLY A 36 -8.21 4.24 8.29
C GLY A 36 -7.40 3.76 9.50
N GLY A 37 -6.87 4.71 10.28
CA GLY A 37 -6.24 4.45 11.58
C GLY A 37 -4.71 4.55 11.58
N SER A 38 -4.10 4.22 12.73
CA SER A 38 -2.67 4.48 12.97
C SER A 38 -1.73 3.59 12.16
N THR A 39 -2.18 2.40 11.74
CA THR A 39 -1.35 1.47 10.95
C THR A 39 -1.32 1.89 9.47
N PRO A 40 -2.46 2.11 8.79
CA PRO A 40 -2.46 2.63 7.43
C PRO A 40 -1.74 3.98 7.29
N LYS A 41 -1.80 4.85 8.33
CA LYS A 41 -1.06 6.12 8.32
C LYS A 41 0.44 5.94 8.05
N VAL A 42 1.11 5.02 8.76
CA VAL A 42 2.56 4.78 8.56
C VAL A 42 2.84 4.25 7.15
N ILE A 43 1.94 3.43 6.62
CA ILE A 43 2.05 2.92 5.25
C ILE A 43 1.97 4.09 4.26
N PHE A 44 0.98 4.97 4.40
CA PHE A 44 0.82 6.11 3.50
C PHE A 44 2.01 7.07 3.54
N ASP A 45 2.55 7.35 4.73
CA ASP A 45 3.75 8.18 4.90
C ASP A 45 4.94 7.58 4.11
N ILE A 46 5.22 6.28 4.29
CA ILE A 46 6.31 5.58 3.58
C ILE A 46 6.06 5.51 2.07
N LEU A 47 4.81 5.28 1.64
CA LEU A 47 4.46 5.26 0.22
C LEU A 47 4.71 6.63 -0.44
N ALA A 48 4.35 7.71 0.24
CA ALA A 48 4.54 9.07 -0.24
C ALA A 48 6.03 9.47 -0.31
N GLU A 49 6.83 9.05 0.68
CA GLU A 49 8.26 9.37 0.75
C GLU A 49 9.12 8.48 -0.17
N GLU A 50 8.93 7.16 -0.13
CA GLU A 50 9.86 6.19 -0.73
C GLU A 50 9.35 5.58 -2.05
N TYR A 51 8.04 5.62 -2.33
CA TYR A 51 7.41 4.90 -3.46
C TYR A 51 6.70 5.79 -4.49
N LYS A 52 6.68 7.11 -4.27
CA LYS A 52 6.05 8.10 -5.16
C LYS A 52 6.37 7.90 -6.65
N HIS A 53 7.61 7.53 -6.97
CA HIS A 53 8.08 7.33 -8.34
C HIS A 53 8.26 5.86 -8.74
N LYS A 54 7.98 4.92 -7.84
CA LYS A 54 8.13 3.47 -8.08
C LYS A 54 6.81 2.82 -8.49
N ILE A 55 5.70 3.33 -7.95
CA ILE A 55 4.34 2.82 -8.22
C ILE A 55 3.78 3.53 -9.44
N ASP A 56 3.17 2.76 -10.35
CA ASP A 56 2.30 3.33 -11.38
C ASP A 56 0.95 3.69 -10.78
N TRP A 57 0.84 4.89 -10.23
CA TRP A 57 -0.38 5.36 -9.57
C TRP A 57 -1.60 5.43 -10.50
N LYS A 58 -1.40 5.45 -11.83
CA LYS A 58 -2.51 5.51 -12.79
C LYS A 58 -3.24 4.17 -12.91
N SER A 59 -2.57 3.06 -12.58
CA SER A 59 -3.21 1.74 -12.57
C SER A 59 -4.00 1.48 -11.28
N LEU A 60 -3.85 2.32 -10.24
CA LEU A 60 -4.52 2.14 -8.96
C LEU A 60 -5.80 2.98 -8.85
N VAL A 61 -6.87 2.37 -8.35
CA VAL A 61 -8.14 3.03 -8.01
C VAL A 61 -8.45 2.75 -6.55
N PHE A 62 -8.53 3.81 -5.74
CA PHE A 62 -8.75 3.70 -4.32
C PHE A 62 -10.21 3.95 -3.94
N PHE A 63 -10.67 3.21 -2.94
CA PHE A 63 -11.93 3.43 -2.22
C PHE A 63 -11.64 3.46 -0.72
N TRP A 64 -12.50 4.09 0.06
CA TRP A 64 -12.50 3.92 1.51
C TRP A 64 -13.43 2.77 1.89
N GLY A 65 -12.98 1.91 2.79
CA GLY A 65 -13.77 0.78 3.29
C GLY A 65 -14.93 1.21 4.20
N ASP A 66 -14.77 2.35 4.88
CA ASP A 66 -15.74 2.99 5.77
C ASP A 66 -15.60 4.52 5.76
N GLU A 67 -16.55 5.23 6.38
CA GLU A 67 -16.56 6.69 6.54
C GLU A 67 -17.07 7.07 7.94
N ARG A 68 -16.78 8.29 8.40
CA ARG A 68 -17.25 8.84 9.69
C ARG A 68 -18.29 9.94 9.52
#